data_AF-A0A5K7YJC3-F1
#
_entry.id   AF-A0A5K7YJC3-F1
#
_cell.length_a   1.000
_cell.length_b   1.000
_cell.length_c   1.000
_cell.angle_alpha   90.00
_cell.angle_beta   90.00
_cell.angle_gamma   90.00
#
_symmetry.space_group_name_H-M   'P 1'
#
loop_
_entity.id
_entity.type
_entity.pdbx_description
1 polymer ?
#
loop_
_entity_poly.entity_id
_entity_poly.type
_entity_poly.pdbx_seq_one_letter_code
_entity_poly.pdbx_strand_id
1 'polypeptide(L)'
;MDKISIMEASVRKWDRIIAGKGMDGGVLDCPPCRIFYVLVCVGCPIAQYTGKKFCKGSPYIEWYWHQNDAHGKMFRKVYCPECERLARNMRDFMVEIVEHLKSREAAVKSGERA
;
A
#
# COMPACT_ATOMS: atom_id res chain seq x y z
N MET A 1 -14.87 7.42 -8.28
CA MET A 1 -13.50 7.43 -7.72
C MET A 1 -12.78 6.22 -8.27
N ASP A 2 -11.70 6.44 -9.00
CA ASP A 2 -10.96 5.36 -9.63
C ASP A 2 -9.98 4.71 -8.63
N LYS A 3 -10.20 3.42 -8.32
CA LYS A 3 -9.38 2.67 -7.37
C LYS A 3 -8.02 2.31 -7.95
N ILE A 4 -7.90 2.16 -9.27
CA ILE A 4 -6.66 1.81 -9.95
C ILE A 4 -5.68 2.98 -9.78
N SER A 5 -6.06 4.20 -10.16
CA SER A 5 -5.19 5.37 -10.01
C SER A 5 -4.79 5.66 -8.55
N ILE A 6 -5.67 5.41 -7.57
CA ILE A 6 -5.34 5.53 -6.13
C ILE A 6 -4.25 4.52 -5.73
N MET A 7 -4.34 3.29 -6.19
CA MET A 7 -3.35 2.26 -5.88
C MET A 7 -2.04 2.51 -6.62
N GLU A 8 -2.08 2.95 -7.88
CA GLU A 8 -0.88 3.37 -8.61
C GLU A 8 -0.18 4.56 -7.93
N ALA A 9 -0.93 5.49 -7.33
CA ALA A 9 -0.34 6.54 -6.49
C ALA A 9 0.39 5.97 -5.26
N SER A 10 -0.11 4.86 -4.70
CA SER A 10 0.54 4.17 -3.59
C SER A 10 1.84 3.50 -4.02
N VAL A 11 1.85 2.87 -5.21
CA VAL A 11 3.07 2.31 -5.81
C VAL A 11 4.14 3.40 -5.96
N ARG A 12 3.77 4.55 -6.56
CA ARG A 12 4.68 5.70 -6.72
C ARG A 12 5.21 6.23 -5.38
N LYS A 13 4.41 6.23 -4.31
CA LYS A 13 4.87 6.59 -2.97
C LYS A 13 6.00 5.65 -2.52
N TRP A 14 5.80 4.34 -2.63
CA TRP A 14 6.78 3.35 -2.20
C TRP A 14 8.05 3.38 -3.06
N ASP A 15 7.93 3.55 -4.38
CA ASP A 15 9.10 3.74 -5.25
C ASP A 15 9.95 4.95 -4.81
N ARG A 16 9.31 6.05 -4.39
CA ARG A 16 10.02 7.21 -3.85
C ARG A 16 10.71 6.93 -2.51
N ILE A 17 10.09 6.14 -1.63
CA ILE A 17 10.69 5.73 -0.36
C ILE A 17 11.93 4.87 -0.61
N ILE A 18 11.82 3.87 -1.50
CA ILE A 18 12.92 2.98 -1.91
C ILE A 18 14.07 3.80 -2.51
N ALA A 19 13.76 4.78 -3.36
CA ALA A 19 14.75 5.66 -3.97
C ALA A 19 15.36 6.72 -3.01
N GLY A 20 15.01 6.71 -1.73
CA GLY A 20 15.46 7.71 -0.74
C GLY A 20 14.88 9.11 -0.95
N LYS A 21 13.89 9.27 -1.83
CA LYS A 21 13.24 10.55 -2.20
C LYS A 21 11.92 10.78 -1.47
N GLY A 22 11.66 10.01 -0.42
CA GLY A 22 10.42 10.00 0.33
C GLY A 22 10.58 9.39 1.72
N MET A 23 9.50 9.44 2.49
CA MET A 23 9.37 8.80 3.79
C MET A 23 7.95 8.27 3.94
N ASP A 24 7.76 7.35 4.86
CA ASP A 24 6.45 6.78 5.16
C ASP A 24 5.77 7.55 6.31
N GLY A 25 4.77 8.37 5.97
CA GLY A 25 3.89 9.07 6.91
C GLY A 25 2.68 8.24 7.37
N GLY A 26 2.61 6.95 7.02
CA GLY A 26 1.51 6.06 7.38
C GLY A 26 0.15 6.54 6.87
N VAL A 27 -0.82 6.70 7.77
CA VAL A 27 -2.20 7.05 7.41
C VAL A 27 -2.34 8.44 6.77
N LEU A 28 -1.40 9.35 7.05
CA LEU A 28 -1.45 10.75 6.59
C LEU A 28 -1.04 10.93 5.12
N ASP A 29 -0.24 10.02 4.58
CA ASP A 29 0.30 10.11 3.23
C ASP A 29 0.01 8.88 2.36
N CYS A 30 -0.55 7.81 2.94
CA CYS A 30 -1.06 6.67 2.19
C CYS A 30 -2.28 7.08 1.35
N PRO A 31 -2.23 7.00 0.00
CA PRO A 31 -3.30 7.52 -0.85
C PRO A 31 -4.68 6.87 -0.59
N PRO A 32 -4.81 5.54 -0.36
CA PRO A 32 -6.07 4.94 0.08
C PRO A 32 -6.51 5.44 1.46
N CYS A 33 -5.61 5.57 2.44
CA CYS A 33 -5.97 5.97 3.80
C CYS A 33 -6.53 7.39 3.86
N ARG A 34 -6.02 8.31 3.02
CA ARG A 34 -6.56 9.69 2.93
C ARG A 34 -8.06 9.75 2.63
N ILE A 35 -8.61 8.68 2.06
CA ILE A 35 -10.02 8.57 1.70
C ILE A 35 -10.74 7.62 2.67
N PHE A 36 -10.19 6.42 2.86
CA PHE A 36 -10.91 5.31 3.46
C PHE A 36 -10.60 5.10 4.95
N TYR A 37 -9.58 5.77 5.51
CA TYR A 37 -9.23 5.58 6.92
C TYR A 37 -10.35 6.07 7.85
N VAL A 38 -10.91 7.25 7.56
CA VAL A 38 -12.06 7.81 8.31
C VAL A 38 -13.33 6.97 8.17
N LEU A 39 -13.42 6.16 7.12
CA LEU A 39 -14.49 5.19 6.90
C LEU A 39 -14.16 3.80 7.45
N VAL A 40 -13.19 3.68 8.36
CA VAL A 40 -12.77 2.41 8.97
C VAL A 40 -12.40 1.37 7.89
N CYS A 41 -11.66 1.83 6.88
CA CYS A 41 -11.23 1.08 5.69
C CYS A 41 -12.36 0.57 4.78
N VAL A 42 -13.62 0.98 4.98
CA VAL A 42 -14.72 0.59 4.08
C VAL A 42 -14.46 1.16 2.68
N GLY A 43 -14.44 0.28 1.67
CA GLY A 43 -14.15 0.65 0.27
C GLY A 43 -12.66 0.72 -0.09
N CYS A 44 -11.75 0.56 0.88
CA CYS A 44 -10.31 0.55 0.65
C CYS A 44 -9.91 -0.66 -0.23
N PRO A 45 -9.18 -0.46 -1.34
CA PRO A 45 -8.78 -1.58 -2.21
C PRO A 45 -7.94 -2.63 -1.48
N ILE A 46 -7.05 -2.23 -0.59
CA ILE A 46 -6.24 -3.16 0.22
C ILE A 46 -7.15 -4.01 1.11
N ALA A 47 -8.12 -3.39 1.80
CA ALA A 47 -9.01 -4.12 2.69
C ALA A 47 -9.97 -5.05 1.94
N GLN A 48 -10.37 -4.67 0.72
CA GLN A 48 -11.15 -5.55 -0.14
C GLN A 48 -10.33 -6.73 -0.67
N TYR A 49 -9.06 -6.49 -0.99
CA TYR A 49 -8.16 -7.53 -1.48
C TYR A 49 -7.82 -8.56 -0.41
N THR A 50 -7.46 -8.10 0.80
CA THR A 50 -7.04 -8.99 1.90
C THR A 50 -8.20 -9.53 2.74
N GLY A 51 -9.39 -8.94 2.61
CA GLY A 51 -10.51 -9.15 3.53
C GLY A 51 -10.28 -8.58 4.94
N LYS A 52 -9.21 -7.80 5.17
CA LYS A 52 -8.77 -7.36 6.50
C LYS A 52 -8.61 -5.84 6.57
N LYS A 53 -8.98 -5.24 7.71
CA LYS A 53 -8.86 -3.80 7.97
C LYS A 53 -7.49 -3.42 8.54
N PHE A 54 -7.17 -2.11 8.49
CA PHE A 54 -5.97 -1.52 9.10
C PHE A 54 -4.67 -2.15 8.62
N CYS A 55 -4.58 -2.40 7.31
CA CYS A 55 -3.41 -3.01 6.66
C CYS A 55 -3.02 -4.40 7.20
N LYS A 56 -3.85 -5.05 8.03
CA LYS A 56 -3.60 -6.41 8.50
C LYS A 56 -3.54 -7.36 7.31
N GLY A 57 -2.55 -8.25 7.30
CA GLY A 57 -2.31 -9.16 6.18
C GLY A 57 -1.66 -8.50 4.96
N SER A 58 -1.07 -7.32 5.11
CA SER A 58 -0.18 -6.72 4.11
C SER A 58 1.24 -6.58 4.66
N PRO A 59 2.26 -6.45 3.79
CA PRO A 59 3.66 -6.23 4.21
C PRO A 59 3.89 -4.95 5.04
N TYR A 60 2.93 -4.03 5.06
CA TYR A 60 3.02 -2.78 5.81
C TYR A 60 3.24 -3.01 7.30
N ILE A 61 2.66 -4.07 7.87
CA ILE A 61 2.80 -4.39 9.29
C ILE A 61 4.25 -4.71 9.64
N GLU A 62 4.92 -5.52 8.81
CA GLU A 62 6.33 -5.87 9.01
C GLU A 62 7.22 -4.63 8.88
N TRP A 63 7.00 -3.80 7.86
CA TRP A 63 7.70 -2.51 7.71
C TRP A 63 7.51 -1.63 8.95
N TYR A 64 6.27 -1.47 9.43
CA TYR A 64 5.96 -0.60 10.56
C TYR A 64 6.67 -1.04 11.85
N TRP A 65 6.62 -2.33 12.17
CA TRP A 65 7.28 -2.87 13.36
C TRP A 65 8.80 -2.80 13.23
N HIS A 66 9.36 -3.17 12.08
CA HIS A 66 10.80 -3.04 11.86
C HIS A 66 11.30 -1.60 12.06
N GLN A 67 10.57 -0.60 11.53
CA GLN A 67 10.92 0.81 11.73
C GLN A 67 10.92 1.22 13.21
N ASN A 68 9.92 0.77 13.97
CA ASN A 68 9.83 1.13 15.39
C ASN A 68 10.87 0.38 16.22
N ASP A 69 11.05 -0.91 15.99
CA ASP A 69 11.86 -1.80 16.84
C ASP A 69 13.35 -1.67 16.53
N ALA A 70 13.74 -1.55 15.26
CA ALA A 70 15.15 -1.50 14.85
C ALA A 70 15.72 -0.08 14.75
N HIS A 71 14.86 0.94 14.60
CA HIS A 71 15.31 2.32 14.38
C HIS A 71 14.74 3.31 15.38
N GLY A 72 13.48 3.20 15.79
CA GLY A 72 12.85 4.10 16.77
C GLY A 72 12.87 5.58 16.34
N LYS A 73 13.02 5.86 15.05
CA LYS A 73 13.16 7.23 14.51
C LYS A 73 11.79 7.86 14.24
N MET A 74 11.73 9.18 14.39
CA MET A 74 10.52 9.96 14.10
C MET A 74 10.09 9.84 12.63
N PHE A 75 11.04 9.79 11.70
CA PHE A 75 10.78 9.62 10.27
C PHE A 75 11.03 8.17 9.87
N ARG A 76 10.09 7.55 9.16
CA ARG A 76 10.26 6.18 8.64
C ARG A 76 10.81 6.25 7.22
N LYS A 77 12.09 5.91 7.06
CA LYS A 77 12.82 5.91 5.77
C LYS A 77 13.58 4.60 5.62
N VAL A 78 14.17 4.38 4.45
CA VAL A 78 15.12 3.27 4.28
C VAL A 78 16.41 3.61 5.02
N TYR A 79 16.67 2.91 6.13
CA TYR A 79 17.87 3.11 6.96
C TYR A 79 18.83 1.94 6.92
N CYS A 80 18.38 0.76 6.50
CA CYS A 80 19.16 -0.47 6.44
C CYS A 80 18.67 -1.36 5.28
N PRO A 81 19.40 -2.43 4.92
CA PRO A 81 18.99 -3.35 3.86
C PRO A 81 17.62 -4.01 4.10
N GLU A 82 17.27 -4.28 5.36
CA GLU A 82 15.99 -4.89 5.71
C GLU A 82 14.82 -3.92 5.49
N CYS A 83 15.00 -2.63 5.76
CA CYS A 83 14.04 -1.60 5.36
C CYS A 83 13.79 -1.65 3.85
N GLU A 84 14.86 -1.69 3.04
CA GLU A 84 14.71 -1.71 1.59
C GLU A 84 13.91 -2.93 1.12
N ARG A 85 14.21 -4.11 1.66
CA ARG A 85 13.49 -5.36 1.38
C ARG A 85 12.00 -5.22 1.73
N LEU A 86 11.67 -4.74 2.93
CA LEU A 86 10.29 -4.56 3.38
C LEU A 86 9.54 -3.50 2.57
N ALA A 87 10.21 -2.42 2.18
CA ALA A 87 9.64 -1.39 1.32
C ALA A 87 9.32 -1.94 -0.08
N ARG A 88 10.21 -2.78 -0.64
CA ARG A 88 9.98 -3.47 -1.91
C ARG A 88 8.82 -4.45 -1.82
N ASN A 89 8.74 -5.26 -0.77
CA ASN A 89 7.58 -6.14 -0.54
C ASN A 89 6.27 -5.36 -0.53
N MET A 90 6.25 -4.21 0.14
CA MET A 90 5.06 -3.37 0.18
C MET A 90 4.72 -2.78 -1.19
N ARG A 91 5.73 -2.31 -1.95
CA ARG A 91 5.56 -1.83 -3.32
C ARG A 91 4.98 -2.92 -4.22
N ASP A 92 5.54 -4.11 -4.19
CA ASP A 92 5.15 -5.25 -5.02
C ASP A 92 3.71 -5.70 -4.69
N PHE A 93 3.36 -5.73 -3.41
CA PHE A 93 1.98 -5.99 -2.97
C PHE A 93 0.99 -4.95 -3.49
N MET A 94 1.37 -3.66 -3.54
CA MET A 94 0.51 -2.64 -4.16
C MET A 94 0.35 -2.85 -5.67
N VAL A 95 1.42 -3.27 -6.36
CA VAL A 95 1.39 -3.60 -7.80
C VAL A 95 0.44 -4.77 -8.05
N GLU A 96 0.51 -5.82 -7.24
CA GLU A 96 -0.40 -6.98 -7.33
C GLU A 96 -1.87 -6.55 -7.24
N ILE A 97 -2.22 -5.64 -6.32
CA ILE A 97 -3.57 -5.11 -6.20
C ILE A 97 -3.96 -4.29 -7.44
N VAL A 98 -3.06 -3.47 -7.99
CA VAL A 98 -3.31 -2.70 -9.22
C VAL A 98 -3.67 -3.64 -10.37
N GLU A 99 -2.89 -4.70 -10.57
CA GLU A 99 -3.10 -5.66 -11.65
C GLU A 99 -4.39 -6.48 -11.45
N HIS A 100 -4.69 -6.87 -10.20
CA HIS A 100 -5.97 -7.49 -9.86
C HIS A 100 -7.16 -6.59 -10.21
N LEU A 101 -7.09 -5.29 -9.87
CA LEU A 101 -8.17 -4.33 -10.17
C LEU A 101 -8.33 -4.12 -11.68
N LYS A 102 -7.24 -3.99 -12.43
CA LYS A 102 -7.25 -3.88 -13.89
C LYS A 102 -7.88 -5.11 -14.53
N SER A 103 -7.49 -6.31 -14.08
CA SER A 103 -8.02 -7.58 -14.59
C SER A 103 -9.54 -7.69 -14.34
N ARG A 104 -9.99 -7.31 -13.15
CA ARG A 104 -11.43 -7.29 -12.83
C ARG A 104 -12.20 -6.27 -13.65
N GLU A 105 -11.64 -5.08 -13.87
CA GLU A 105 -12.29 -4.07 -14.71
C GLU A 105 -12.41 -4.55 -16.16
N ALA A 106 -11.38 -5.23 -16.68
CA ALA A 106 -11.39 -5.83 -18.00
C ALA A 106 -12.47 -6.92 -18.12
N ALA A 107 -12.58 -7.82 -17.13
CA ALA A 107 -13.62 -8.86 -17.09
C ALA A 107 -15.05 -8.28 -17.06
N VAL A 108 -15.25 -7.23 -16.25
CA VAL A 108 -16.55 -6.52 -16.20
C VAL A 108 -16.87 -5.88 -17.55
N LYS A 109 -15.87 -5.34 -18.25
CA LYS A 109 -16.03 -4.76 -19.59
C LYS A 109 -16.25 -5.82 -20.68
N SER A 110 -15.69 -7.03 -20.55
CA SER A 110 -15.89 -8.15 -21.48
C SER A 110 -17.23 -8.86 -21.32
N GLY A 111 -18.01 -8.56 -20.26
CA GLY A 111 -19.29 -9.22 -19.98
C GLY A 111 -19.14 -10.57 -19.29
N GLU A 112 -17.91 -10.98 -18.98
CA GLU A 112 -17.63 -12.16 -18.16
C GLU A 112 -17.85 -11.76 -16.69
N ARG A 113 -18.98 -12.21 -16.11
CA ARG A 113 -19.20 -12.04 -14.67
C ARG A 113 -18.19 -12.93 -13.93
N ALA A 114 -17.29 -12.27 -13.19
CA ALA A 114 -16.36 -12.88 -12.23
C ALA A 114 -17.10 -13.66 -11.14
#